data_AF-A0A3D1Z4I9-F1
#
_entry.id   AF-A0A3D1Z4I9-F1
#
_cell.length_a   1.000
_cell.length_b   1.000
_cell.length_c   1.000
_cell.angle_alpha   90.00
_cell.angle_beta   90.00
_cell.angle_gamma   90.00
#
_symmetry.space_group_name_H-M   'P 1'
#
loop_
_entity.id
_entity.type
_entity.pdbx_description
1 polymer ?
#
loop_
_entity_poly.entity_id
_entity_poly.type
_entity_poly.pdbx_seq_one_letter_code
_entity_poly.pdbx_strand_id
1 'polypeptide(L)'
;MVIRRMENTMYSIFSQLLSQLSASKLKRAYHKQFALFRAVLMSLAISQSAFANDIQATASVSQTRLSTNEVFNLQVAYMGAAHREDFDPSALDKDFTQGSVQFGSSRYSVNGKVTLRSEWNISLATNKSGNVIIPSFEINGVKTDPITLHVSNDPSTPKQSDLISFDDSISKTTLYPKEMATFTSRLLVKTDPRGLQNTKLTPPSGDGLSIEPIGQPNQYQKIINGIETTVVEQEYRVTVEQSGTHQLIPTRLQASVISISRTTGTRRIVPVDVQSDPITLTVKEKPASYQGAWLPTQSLTLQQGWQDSEGNMLESSTAIDATVGQPITRILALVVQDVSAESLPDIKIDYPNSVRVYSEKPKFGQDKSGNTVMTLKQVIMPKKSGDITLPSVSVPWWNSKANQVETTKVNGVTLKAKVDENAPQPSQALNVQPKSATNTTESDNAAEPKVVSTANSTNASFWPYTTALFAALWLITLVLFVQQKRKQPQTPTEEISPSKAQPNSFIDAVKSKDGAKIQSAFAQWQAQHSNVAADLKHSIQSEINALMARLYGPQQQDYDTQTLLKLIKQVEKQSKKKPNNKQDEIAKL
;
A
#
# COMPACT_ATOMS: atom_id res chain seq x y z
N MET A 1 40.86 89.21 55.43
CA MET A 1 42.18 89.56 55.97
C MET A 1 42.81 88.25 56.40
N VAL A 2 43.97 87.88 55.82
CA VAL A 2 44.72 86.63 56.08
C VAL A 2 43.88 85.37 55.80
N ILE A 3 43.57 85.00 54.55
CA ILE A 3 44.27 83.97 53.77
C ILE A 3 43.87 84.22 52.30
N ARG A 4 44.46 85.24 51.68
CA ARG A 4 44.32 85.54 50.24
C ARG A 4 45.56 86.25 49.68
N ARG A 5 46.71 86.05 50.35
CA ARG A 5 47.93 86.84 50.14
C ARG A 5 49.22 86.00 50.25
N MET A 6 49.15 84.72 49.87
CA MET A 6 50.33 83.83 49.79
C MET A 6 50.48 83.04 48.48
N GLU A 7 49.54 83.09 47.54
CA GLU A 7 49.74 82.49 46.20
C GLU A 7 50.25 83.49 45.14
N ASN A 8 50.05 84.79 45.35
CA ASN A 8 50.52 85.82 44.41
C ASN A 8 52.02 86.17 44.52
N THR A 9 52.77 85.49 45.40
CA THR A 9 54.22 85.71 45.58
C THR A 9 55.07 84.60 44.96
N MET A 10 54.46 83.53 44.45
CA MET A 10 55.16 82.47 43.72
C MET A 10 55.24 82.75 42.20
N TYR A 11 54.39 83.63 41.69
CA TYR A 11 54.39 84.08 40.29
C TYR A 11 55.42 85.17 39.98
N SER A 12 55.93 85.89 40.99
CA SER A 12 56.85 87.01 40.79
C SER A 12 58.31 86.55 40.65
N ILE A 13 58.71 85.48 41.34
CA ILE A 13 60.10 84.99 41.37
C ILE A 13 60.44 84.09 40.16
N PHE A 14 59.43 83.54 39.48
CA PHE A 14 59.62 82.81 38.21
C PHE A 14 59.64 83.73 36.97
N SER A 15 59.35 85.03 37.12
CA SER A 15 59.30 86.00 36.01
C SER A 15 60.60 86.82 35.83
N GLN A 16 61.56 86.70 36.75
CA GLN A 16 62.80 87.49 36.76
C GLN A 16 64.10 86.67 36.70
N LEU A 17 64.02 85.34 36.59
CA LEU A 17 65.18 84.51 36.23
C LEU A 17 65.05 84.05 34.77
N LEU A 18 66.02 84.47 33.94
CA LEU A 18 66.21 84.15 32.53
C LEU A 18 65.51 85.04 31.48
N SER A 19 65.38 86.34 31.77
CA SER A 19 65.85 87.32 30.77
C SER A 19 67.38 87.24 30.74
N GLN A 20 67.96 86.81 29.61
CA GLN A 20 69.39 86.70 29.24
C GLN A 20 69.69 85.28 28.73
N LEU A 21 69.27 84.98 27.50
CA LEU A 21 69.94 84.03 26.61
C LEU A 21 69.40 84.24 25.19
N SER A 22 70.20 84.92 24.37
CA SER A 22 69.99 85.04 22.95
C SER A 22 70.03 83.66 22.30
N ALA A 23 68.96 83.25 21.61
CA ALA A 23 69.05 82.24 20.55
C ALA A 23 67.81 82.32 19.66
N SER A 24 67.90 83.15 18.64
CA SER A 24 67.12 83.03 17.41
C SER A 24 67.41 81.67 16.76
N LYS A 25 66.77 80.60 17.26
CA LYS A 25 66.65 79.26 16.65
C LYS A 25 65.74 78.27 17.40
N LEU A 26 64.99 78.70 18.43
CA LEU A 26 64.13 77.77 19.23
C LEU A 26 62.62 77.81 18.94
N LYS A 27 62.10 78.72 18.11
CA LYS A 27 60.64 78.79 17.80
C LYS A 27 60.15 77.76 16.76
N ARG A 28 61.05 77.16 15.96
CA ARG A 28 60.68 76.11 14.97
C ARG A 28 60.63 74.70 15.54
N ALA A 29 61.26 74.44 16.70
CA ALA A 29 61.30 73.12 17.32
C ALA A 29 59.99 72.80 18.08
N TYR A 30 59.44 73.76 18.83
CA TYR A 30 58.20 73.56 19.58
C TYR A 30 56.95 73.45 18.70
N HIS A 31 56.89 74.16 17.57
CA HIS A 31 55.81 73.98 16.58
C HIS A 31 55.82 72.60 15.93
N LYS A 32 57.02 72.05 15.64
CA LYS A 32 57.15 70.70 15.09
C LYS A 32 56.75 69.63 16.10
N GLN A 33 57.10 69.78 17.37
CA GLN A 33 56.73 68.80 18.40
C GLN A 33 55.25 68.87 18.80
N PHE A 34 54.65 70.06 18.82
CA PHE A 34 53.20 70.19 19.06
C PHE A 34 52.36 69.72 17.85
N ALA A 35 52.87 69.89 16.62
CA ALA A 35 52.27 69.32 15.42
C ALA A 35 52.41 67.79 15.38
N LEU A 36 53.54 67.23 15.82
CA LEU A 36 53.73 65.79 15.95
C LEU A 36 52.83 65.19 17.02
N PHE A 37 52.67 65.85 18.17
CA PHE A 37 51.77 65.40 19.22
C PHE A 37 50.29 65.46 18.78
N ARG A 38 49.88 66.51 18.06
CA ARG A 38 48.55 66.58 17.44
C ARG A 38 48.36 65.54 16.34
N ALA A 39 49.38 65.25 15.52
CA ALA A 39 49.32 64.21 14.51
C ALA A 39 49.20 62.81 15.12
N VAL A 40 49.91 62.55 16.22
CA VAL A 40 49.81 61.27 16.97
C VAL A 40 48.45 61.13 17.65
N LEU A 41 47.95 62.19 18.31
CA LEU A 41 46.62 62.18 18.94
C LEU A 41 45.48 62.06 17.91
N MET A 42 45.65 62.64 16.73
CA MET A 42 44.70 62.55 15.61
C MET A 42 44.79 61.20 14.90
N SER A 43 45.97 60.55 14.84
CA SER A 43 46.11 59.16 14.37
C SER A 43 45.51 58.14 15.34
N LEU A 44 45.54 58.41 16.65
CA LEU A 44 44.98 57.52 17.68
C LEU A 44 43.45 57.66 17.81
N ALA A 45 42.86 58.75 17.32
CA ALA A 45 41.41 58.94 17.23
C ALA A 45 40.79 58.32 15.96
N ILE A 46 41.61 57.94 14.96
CA ILE A 46 41.16 57.35 13.69
C ILE A 46 41.26 55.81 13.70
N SER A 47 41.87 55.21 14.72
CA SER A 47 41.76 53.77 14.98
C SER A 47 40.41 53.43 15.61
N GLN A 48 39.32 53.69 14.89
CA GLN A 48 38.06 53.00 15.15
C GLN A 48 38.24 51.58 14.62
N SER A 49 38.45 50.64 15.52
CA SER A 49 38.29 49.22 15.23
C SER A 49 36.85 49.03 14.77
N ALA A 50 36.62 49.01 13.46
CA ALA A 50 35.37 48.54 12.89
C ALA A 50 35.28 47.04 13.20
N PHE A 51 34.63 46.69 14.31
CA PHE A 51 34.14 45.34 14.50
C PHE A 51 33.01 45.14 13.50
N ALA A 52 33.36 44.61 12.32
CA ALA A 52 32.36 44.00 11.45
C ALA A 52 31.65 42.94 12.29
N ASN A 53 30.36 43.14 12.55
CA ASN A 53 29.50 42.06 13.00
C ASN A 53 29.22 41.22 11.75
N ASP A 54 30.20 40.40 11.35
CA ASP A 54 30.01 39.50 10.23
C ASP A 54 28.83 38.60 10.55
N ILE A 55 27.89 38.54 9.61
CA ILE A 55 26.81 37.58 9.67
C ILE A 55 27.46 36.20 9.55
N GLN A 56 27.35 35.40 10.61
CA GLN A 56 28.00 34.09 10.68
C GLN A 56 26.99 32.98 10.35
N ALA A 57 27.46 32.00 9.60
CA ALA A 57 26.80 30.71 9.43
C ALA A 57 27.66 29.63 10.11
N THR A 58 27.06 28.80 10.94
CA THR A 58 27.75 27.71 11.63
C THR A 58 27.02 26.39 11.40
N ALA A 59 27.78 25.33 11.21
CA ALA A 59 27.27 23.96 11.24
C ALA A 59 27.83 23.27 12.49
N SER A 60 27.00 22.49 13.17
CA SER A 60 27.40 21.73 14.35
C SER A 60 26.65 20.41 14.40
N VAL A 61 27.27 19.41 15.02
CA VAL A 61 26.68 18.08 15.19
C VAL A 61 26.60 17.71 16.65
N SER A 62 25.64 16.85 17.00
CA SER A 62 25.52 16.34 18.37
C SER A 62 26.73 15.52 18.82
N GLN A 63 27.48 14.92 17.88
CA GLN A 63 28.68 14.13 18.13
C GLN A 63 29.51 13.97 16.85
N THR A 64 30.84 13.94 16.98
CA THR A 64 31.80 13.77 15.86
C THR A 64 32.42 12.37 15.80
N ARG A 65 32.23 11.53 16.83
CA ARG A 65 32.61 10.11 16.85
C ARG A 65 31.34 9.30 16.92
N LEU A 66 31.13 8.43 15.94
CA LEU A 66 29.86 7.74 15.72
C LEU A 66 30.12 6.27 15.40
N SER A 67 29.13 5.43 15.66
CA SER A 67 29.08 4.11 15.05
C SER A 67 28.37 4.16 13.70
N THR A 68 28.66 3.21 12.81
CA THR A 68 27.92 3.06 11.55
C THR A 68 26.41 2.94 11.82
N ASN A 69 25.59 3.61 11.00
CA ASN A 69 24.13 3.69 11.08
C ASN A 69 23.58 4.39 12.34
N GLU A 70 24.42 4.97 13.19
CA GLU A 70 24.00 5.76 14.34
C GLU A 70 23.36 7.09 13.91
N VAL A 71 22.21 7.41 14.52
CA VAL A 71 21.52 8.67 14.25
C VAL A 71 22.13 9.79 15.09
N PHE A 72 22.50 10.89 14.44
CA PHE A 72 22.98 12.11 15.08
C PHE A 72 22.25 13.33 14.51
N ASN A 73 22.26 14.46 15.22
CA ASN A 73 21.63 15.69 14.74
C ASN A 73 22.67 16.63 14.15
N LEU A 74 22.44 17.10 12.92
CA LEU A 74 23.10 18.25 12.33
C LEU A 74 22.25 19.48 12.58
N GLN A 75 22.87 20.51 13.16
CA GLN A 75 22.30 21.84 13.33
C GLN A 75 23.08 22.83 12.49
N VAL A 76 22.40 23.48 11.55
CA VAL A 76 22.92 24.60 10.77
C VAL A 76 22.28 25.87 11.31
N ALA A 77 23.06 26.88 11.66
CA ALA A 77 22.60 28.13 12.23
C ALA A 77 23.14 29.32 11.43
N TYR A 78 22.28 30.30 11.19
CA TYR A 78 22.59 31.53 10.48
C TYR A 78 22.16 32.74 11.31
N MET A 79 23.09 33.69 11.51
CA MET A 79 22.86 34.90 12.32
C MET A 79 22.20 36.02 11.52
N GLY A 80 21.00 35.73 10.99
CA GLY A 80 20.19 36.70 10.27
C GLY A 80 18.81 36.15 9.92
N ALA A 81 18.05 36.94 9.15
CA ALA A 81 16.81 36.46 8.55
C ALA A 81 17.13 35.49 7.40
N ALA A 82 16.51 34.34 7.45
CA ALA A 82 16.55 33.33 6.40
C ALA A 82 15.22 32.57 6.39
N HIS A 83 14.91 31.91 5.29
CA HIS A 83 13.74 31.06 5.10
C HIS A 83 14.16 29.59 5.02
N ARG A 84 13.21 28.67 5.17
CA ARG A 84 13.50 27.22 5.21
C ARG A 84 14.28 26.75 3.97
N GLU A 85 13.96 27.30 2.82
CA GLU A 85 14.51 27.03 1.50
C GLU A 85 15.92 27.59 1.26
N ASP A 86 16.43 28.47 2.12
CA ASP A 86 17.79 29.03 1.99
C ASP A 86 18.88 28.00 2.32
N PHE A 87 18.51 26.84 2.87
CA PHE A 87 19.40 25.71 3.12
C PHE A 87 19.07 24.55 2.20
N ASP A 88 20.03 24.17 1.36
CA ASP A 88 19.94 23.00 0.49
C ASP A 88 20.69 21.79 1.11
N PRO A 89 19.98 20.76 1.58
CA PRO A 89 20.60 19.56 2.13
C PRO A 89 20.98 18.51 1.07
N SER A 90 20.77 18.77 -0.22
CA SER A 90 21.02 17.79 -1.31
C SER A 90 22.45 17.25 -1.33
N ALA A 91 23.43 18.06 -0.91
CA ALA A 91 24.83 17.66 -0.81
C ALA A 91 25.06 16.48 0.18
N LEU A 92 24.12 16.21 1.09
CA LEU A 92 24.19 15.12 2.06
C LEU A 92 23.72 13.77 1.51
N ASP A 93 22.91 13.73 0.45
CA ASP A 93 22.28 12.50 -0.07
C ASP A 93 23.27 11.41 -0.49
N LYS A 94 24.48 11.82 -0.88
CA LYS A 94 25.53 10.90 -1.34
C LYS A 94 26.04 9.99 -0.23
N ASP A 95 26.14 10.53 0.99
CA ASP A 95 26.90 9.93 2.09
C ASP A 95 26.04 9.69 3.34
N PHE A 96 24.83 10.26 3.40
CA PHE A 96 23.96 10.23 4.57
C PHE A 96 22.50 9.92 4.21
N THR A 97 21.86 9.10 5.05
CA THR A 97 20.40 8.99 5.10
C THR A 97 19.86 10.14 5.94
N GLN A 98 18.91 10.89 5.39
CA GLN A 98 18.40 12.13 6.00
C GLN A 98 16.99 11.95 6.57
N GLY A 99 16.75 12.58 7.72
CA GLY A 99 15.41 12.84 8.25
C GLY A 99 14.79 14.12 7.69
N SER A 100 13.58 14.44 8.14
CA SER A 100 12.94 15.71 7.77
C SER A 100 13.73 16.92 8.29
N VAL A 101 13.83 17.97 7.48
CA VAL A 101 14.44 19.25 7.88
C VAL A 101 13.45 20.07 8.71
N GLN A 102 13.78 20.33 9.97
CA GLN A 102 13.05 21.26 10.84
C GLN A 102 13.71 22.64 10.80
N PHE A 103 12.93 23.67 10.51
CA PHE A 103 13.38 25.05 10.46
C PHE A 103 12.72 25.88 11.57
N GLY A 104 13.48 26.77 12.19
CA GLY A 104 12.99 27.71 13.18
C GLY A 104 13.81 28.99 13.20
N SER A 105 13.20 30.08 13.68
CA SER A 105 13.89 31.36 13.86
C SER A 105 13.63 31.91 15.26
N SER A 106 14.68 32.40 15.91
CA SER A 106 14.61 32.98 17.26
C SER A 106 15.21 34.39 17.26
N ARG A 107 14.56 35.30 17.99
CA ARG A 107 15.02 36.69 18.15
C ARG A 107 15.69 36.83 19.51
N TYR A 108 16.93 37.30 19.51
CA TYR A 108 17.69 37.55 20.73
C TYR A 108 18.19 38.99 20.75
N SER A 109 18.26 39.60 21.93
CA SER A 109 18.76 40.96 22.11
C SER A 109 20.05 40.92 22.91
N VAL A 110 21.16 41.35 22.31
CA VAL A 110 22.46 41.46 22.97
C VAL A 110 22.88 42.91 22.90
N ASN A 111 23.08 43.54 24.06
CA ASN A 111 23.43 44.96 24.18
C ASN A 111 22.45 45.91 23.46
N GLY A 112 21.15 45.58 23.47
CA GLY A 112 20.11 46.39 22.81
C GLY A 112 20.01 46.23 21.30
N LYS A 113 20.92 45.46 20.67
CA LYS A 113 20.83 45.09 19.25
C LYS A 113 20.01 43.82 19.12
N VAL A 114 18.89 43.93 18.41
CA VAL A 114 18.06 42.79 18.05
C VAL A 114 18.77 42.00 16.95
N THR A 115 19.10 40.75 17.23
CA THR A 115 19.66 39.81 16.25
C THR A 115 18.68 38.65 16.06
N LEU A 116 18.55 38.20 14.82
CA LEU A 116 17.73 37.05 14.45
C LEU A 116 18.66 35.85 14.24
N ARG A 117 18.27 34.66 14.72
CA ARG A 117 18.96 33.40 14.47
C ARG A 117 18.01 32.45 13.76
N SER A 118 18.30 32.14 12.52
CA SER A 118 17.61 31.11 11.75
C SER A 118 18.36 29.79 11.86
N GLU A 119 17.65 28.68 12.10
CA GLU A 119 18.25 27.38 12.38
C GLU A 119 17.53 26.27 11.64
N TRP A 120 18.31 25.32 11.12
CA TRP A 120 17.85 24.07 10.55
C TRP A 120 18.40 22.91 11.36
N ASN A 121 17.54 21.96 11.70
CA ASN A 121 17.90 20.72 12.36
C ASN A 121 17.55 19.55 11.44
N ILE A 122 18.48 18.60 11.32
CA ILE A 122 18.32 17.39 10.52
C ILE A 122 18.92 16.20 11.29
N SER A 123 18.14 15.13 11.43
CA SER A 123 18.69 13.83 11.85
C SER A 123 19.37 13.15 10.67
N LEU A 124 20.63 12.74 10.85
CA LEU A 124 21.44 12.06 9.84
C LEU A 124 21.93 10.71 10.36
N ALA A 125 22.16 9.77 9.45
CA ALA A 125 22.89 8.53 9.70
C ALA A 125 23.74 8.18 8.46
N THR A 126 24.88 7.53 8.64
CA THR A 126 25.73 7.08 7.52
C THR A 126 26.08 5.60 7.66
N ASN A 127 26.10 4.89 6.54
CA ASN A 127 26.54 3.50 6.47
C ASN A 127 28.04 3.36 6.14
N LYS A 128 28.75 4.48 5.94
CA LYS A 128 30.19 4.52 5.68
C LYS A 128 30.98 4.48 6.97
N SER A 129 32.13 3.82 6.95
CA SER A 129 33.10 3.82 8.03
C SER A 129 34.33 4.66 7.67
N GLY A 130 35.10 5.06 8.69
CA GLY A 130 36.27 5.92 8.55
C GLY A 130 35.92 7.40 8.71
N ASN A 131 36.70 8.26 8.06
CA ASN A 131 36.51 9.71 8.11
C ASN A 131 35.49 10.13 7.05
N VAL A 132 34.31 10.57 7.48
CA VAL A 132 33.21 11.02 6.61
C VAL A 132 33.03 12.53 6.81
N ILE A 133 32.90 13.29 5.73
CA ILE A 133 32.83 14.76 5.79
C ILE A 133 31.40 15.23 5.53
N ILE A 134 30.88 16.06 6.44
CA ILE A 134 29.73 16.92 6.16
C ILE A 134 30.25 18.14 5.40
N PRO A 135 29.75 18.42 4.19
CA PRO A 135 30.25 19.51 3.37
C PRO A 135 29.96 20.88 4.00
N SER A 136 30.66 21.90 3.51
CA SER A 136 30.33 23.30 3.77
C SER A 136 29.02 23.66 3.08
N PHE A 137 28.14 24.36 3.78
CA PHE A 137 26.87 24.85 3.23
C PHE A 137 26.90 26.35 3.09
N GLU A 138 26.27 26.87 2.03
CA GLU A 138 26.13 28.31 1.81
C GLU A 138 24.71 28.74 2.13
N ILE A 139 24.55 29.70 3.04
CA ILE A 139 23.27 30.31 3.41
C ILE A 139 23.40 31.82 3.17
N ASN A 140 22.60 32.35 2.23
CA ASN A 140 22.58 33.78 1.89
C ASN A 140 23.98 34.39 1.64
N GLY A 141 24.86 33.64 0.95
CA GLY A 141 26.22 34.07 0.62
C GLY A 141 27.28 33.83 1.70
N VAL A 142 26.90 33.28 2.86
CA VAL A 142 27.82 32.95 3.96
C VAL A 142 27.98 31.44 4.06
N LYS A 143 29.23 30.95 4.17
CA LYS A 143 29.54 29.52 4.24
C LYS A 143 29.78 29.03 5.65
N THR A 144 29.31 27.82 5.95
CA THR A 144 29.69 27.08 7.16
C THR A 144 31.02 26.37 6.98
N ASP A 145 31.70 26.02 8.06
CA ASP A 145 32.85 25.11 7.99
C ASP A 145 32.38 23.66 7.74
N PRO A 146 33.14 22.85 6.99
CA PRO A 146 32.88 21.42 6.87
C PRO A 146 33.20 20.69 8.17
N ILE A 147 32.47 19.62 8.48
CA ILE A 147 32.66 18.84 9.72
C ILE A 147 33.17 17.45 9.37
N THR A 148 34.30 17.05 9.96
CA THR A 148 34.81 15.68 9.83
C THR A 148 34.25 14.80 10.95
N LEU A 149 33.61 13.70 10.57
CA LEU A 149 33.11 12.66 11.45
C LEU A 149 34.05 11.46 11.43
N HIS A 150 34.30 10.87 12.59
CA HIS A 150 35.02 9.61 12.74
C HIS A 150 34.01 8.49 13.00
N VAL A 151 33.72 7.70 11.97
CA VAL A 151 32.72 6.64 12.02
C VAL A 151 33.41 5.28 12.14
N SER A 152 33.12 4.54 13.21
CA SER A 152 33.66 3.20 13.44
C SER A 152 32.59 2.13 13.26
N ASN A 153 32.99 0.95 12.79
CA ASN A 153 32.10 -0.21 12.81
C ASN A 153 31.96 -0.71 14.25
N ASP A 154 30.73 -0.73 14.76
CA ASP A 154 30.39 -1.33 16.04
C ASP A 154 30.01 -2.82 15.82
N PRO A 155 30.78 -3.78 16.36
CA PRO A 155 30.51 -5.21 16.18
C PRO A 155 29.20 -5.67 16.83
N SER A 156 28.58 -4.85 17.68
CA SER A 156 27.24 -5.11 18.25
C SER A 156 26.08 -4.69 17.34
N THR A 157 26.37 -4.11 16.18
CA THR A 157 25.35 -3.75 15.18
C THR A 157 24.71 -5.02 14.61
N PRO A 158 23.37 -5.18 14.67
CA PRO A 158 22.71 -6.35 14.13
C PRO A 158 22.93 -6.44 12.63
N LYS A 159 23.22 -7.65 12.12
CA LYS A 159 23.31 -7.87 10.68
C LYS A 159 21.93 -7.75 10.06
N GLN A 160 21.89 -7.43 8.78
CA GLN A 160 20.64 -7.36 8.03
C GLN A 160 19.79 -8.63 8.16
N SER A 161 20.41 -9.81 8.06
CA SER A 161 19.77 -11.13 8.22
C SER A 161 19.16 -11.37 9.59
N ASP A 162 19.64 -10.67 10.62
CA ASP A 162 19.15 -10.76 12.00
C ASP A 162 17.87 -9.94 12.16
N LEU A 163 17.65 -8.94 11.30
CA LEU A 163 16.48 -8.07 11.30
C LEU A 163 15.41 -8.60 10.36
N ILE A 164 15.78 -8.90 9.12
CA ILE A 164 14.86 -9.30 8.06
C ILE A 164 15.55 -10.36 7.19
N SER A 165 14.80 -11.38 6.78
CA SER A 165 15.26 -12.40 5.83
C SER A 165 14.11 -12.92 4.98
N PHE A 166 14.42 -13.58 3.87
CA PHE A 166 13.45 -14.39 3.14
C PHE A 166 13.64 -15.88 3.47
N ASP A 167 12.55 -16.64 3.41
CA ASP A 167 12.51 -18.11 3.50
C ASP A 167 11.64 -18.64 2.35
N ASP A 168 12.18 -18.45 1.14
CA ASP A 168 11.49 -18.77 -0.09
C ASP A 168 11.60 -20.27 -0.43
N SER A 169 10.57 -20.81 -1.06
CA SER A 169 10.57 -22.20 -1.52
C SER A 169 9.78 -22.34 -2.83
N ILE A 170 10.06 -23.40 -3.59
CA ILE A 170 9.31 -23.75 -4.79
C ILE A 170 8.91 -25.22 -4.76
N SER A 171 7.71 -25.55 -5.23
CA SER A 171 7.18 -26.92 -5.19
C SER A 171 7.99 -27.92 -6.02
N LYS A 172 8.64 -27.47 -7.10
CA LYS A 172 9.53 -28.26 -7.95
C LYS A 172 10.42 -27.36 -8.81
N THR A 173 11.60 -27.87 -9.15
CA THR A 173 12.59 -27.18 -10.01
C THR A 173 12.72 -27.80 -11.39
N THR A 174 12.15 -28.98 -11.61
CA THR A 174 12.09 -29.63 -12.91
C THR A 174 10.65 -29.62 -13.41
N LEU A 175 10.45 -29.11 -14.62
CA LEU A 175 9.16 -28.86 -15.23
C LEU A 175 9.11 -29.39 -16.66
N TYR A 176 7.91 -29.49 -17.20
CA TYR A 176 7.64 -29.56 -18.63
C TYR A 176 6.97 -28.28 -19.13
N PRO A 177 6.94 -28.02 -20.45
CA PRO A 177 6.27 -26.84 -21.00
C PRO A 177 4.79 -26.83 -20.60
N LYS A 178 4.27 -25.68 -20.14
CA LYS A 178 2.90 -25.49 -19.61
C LYS A 178 2.61 -26.15 -18.26
N GLU A 179 3.59 -26.82 -17.66
CA GLU A 179 3.48 -27.28 -16.28
C GLU A 179 3.75 -26.13 -15.31
N MET A 180 3.01 -26.09 -14.21
CA MET A 180 3.11 -25.05 -13.20
C MET A 180 3.92 -25.52 -11.99
N ALA A 181 4.67 -24.60 -11.38
CA ALA A 181 5.17 -24.73 -10.02
C ALA A 181 4.59 -23.63 -9.13
N THR A 182 4.49 -23.90 -7.83
CA THR A 182 4.10 -22.92 -6.83
C THR A 182 5.37 -22.42 -6.14
N PHE A 183 5.65 -21.12 -6.26
CA PHE A 183 6.70 -20.44 -5.54
C PHE A 183 6.11 -19.71 -4.33
N THR A 184 6.55 -20.08 -3.13
CA THR A 184 6.11 -19.48 -1.88
C THR A 184 7.20 -18.56 -1.36
N SER A 185 6.95 -17.25 -1.36
CA SER A 185 7.87 -16.27 -0.81
C SER A 185 7.47 -15.87 0.60
N ARG A 186 8.37 -16.02 1.57
CA ARG A 186 8.10 -15.71 2.98
C ARG A 186 9.09 -14.67 3.48
N LEU A 187 8.61 -13.46 3.67
CA LEU A 187 9.36 -12.39 4.31
C LEU A 187 9.27 -12.54 5.83
N LEU A 188 10.41 -12.73 6.47
CA LEU A 188 10.58 -12.89 7.91
C LEU A 188 11.07 -11.57 8.51
N VAL A 189 10.20 -10.83 9.18
CA VAL A 189 10.55 -9.60 9.89
C VAL A 189 10.73 -9.92 11.37
N LYS A 190 11.99 -10.04 11.82
CA LYS A 190 12.42 -10.44 13.17
C LYS A 190 12.58 -9.25 14.13
N THR A 191 12.05 -8.10 13.72
CA THR A 191 12.10 -6.83 14.44
C THR A 191 10.70 -6.21 14.49
N ASP A 192 10.54 -5.09 15.18
CA ASP A 192 9.26 -4.38 15.22
C ASP A 192 8.93 -3.83 13.82
N PRO A 193 7.86 -4.31 13.16
CA PRO A 193 7.50 -3.88 11.82
C PRO A 193 7.18 -2.37 11.75
N ARG A 194 6.84 -1.72 12.87
CA ARG A 194 6.63 -0.25 12.93
C ARG A 194 7.91 0.54 12.69
N GLY A 195 9.08 -0.09 12.87
CA GLY A 195 10.38 0.52 12.58
C GLY A 195 10.75 0.48 11.09
N LEU A 196 9.97 -0.21 10.24
CA LEU A 196 10.25 -0.33 8.82
C LEU A 196 9.80 0.93 8.07
N GLN A 197 10.72 1.56 7.35
CA GLN A 197 10.49 2.78 6.58
C GLN A 197 11.00 2.61 5.15
N ASN A 198 10.48 3.41 4.22
CA ASN A 198 10.90 3.45 2.81
C ASN A 198 10.88 2.06 2.15
N THR A 199 9.88 1.26 2.48
CA THR A 199 9.74 -0.13 2.04
C THR A 199 9.43 -0.19 0.55
N LYS A 200 10.29 -0.88 -0.20
CA LYS A 200 10.08 -1.24 -1.61
C LYS A 200 10.22 -2.75 -1.76
N LEU A 201 9.12 -3.40 -2.14
CA LEU A 201 9.09 -4.82 -2.44
C LEU A 201 9.05 -4.99 -3.96
N THR A 202 10.05 -5.68 -4.51
CA THR A 202 10.11 -6.04 -5.92
C THR A 202 9.63 -7.49 -6.05
N PRO A 203 8.57 -7.78 -6.83
CA PRO A 203 8.04 -9.14 -6.99
C PRO A 203 9.05 -10.06 -7.69
N PRO A 204 8.87 -11.38 -7.58
CA PRO A 204 9.71 -12.33 -8.30
C PRO A 204 9.57 -12.18 -9.82
N SER A 205 10.64 -12.47 -10.55
CA SER A 205 10.72 -12.29 -12.00
C SER A 205 11.66 -13.32 -12.64
N GLY A 206 11.65 -13.45 -13.95
CA GLY A 206 12.61 -14.28 -14.69
C GLY A 206 12.34 -14.24 -16.18
N ASP A 207 13.39 -14.36 -16.99
CA ASP A 207 13.25 -14.39 -18.44
C ASP A 207 12.50 -15.65 -18.89
N GLY A 208 11.56 -15.50 -19.81
CA GLY A 208 10.70 -16.60 -20.28
C GLY A 208 9.71 -17.20 -19.26
N LEU A 209 9.69 -16.70 -18.01
CA LEU A 209 8.77 -17.16 -16.97
C LEU A 209 7.49 -16.32 -16.95
N SER A 210 6.33 -16.98 -16.87
CA SER A 210 5.09 -16.35 -16.44
C SER A 210 4.92 -16.55 -14.94
N ILE A 211 4.83 -15.45 -14.19
CA ILE A 211 4.75 -15.46 -12.72
C ILE A 211 3.55 -14.63 -12.28
N GLU A 212 2.57 -15.28 -11.67
CA GLU A 212 1.31 -14.66 -11.26
C GLU A 212 1.05 -14.90 -9.78
N PRO A 213 0.65 -13.88 -8.99
CA PRO A 213 0.33 -14.07 -7.57
C PRO A 213 -0.92 -14.93 -7.40
N ILE A 214 -0.89 -15.82 -6.40
CA ILE A 214 -2.03 -16.65 -5.99
C ILE A 214 -2.65 -16.01 -4.74
N GLY A 215 -3.87 -15.50 -4.87
CA GLY A 215 -4.58 -14.88 -3.76
C GLY A 215 -3.92 -13.59 -3.24
N GLN A 216 -4.31 -13.19 -2.03
CA GLN A 216 -3.72 -12.05 -1.31
C GLN A 216 -2.60 -12.52 -0.37
N PRO A 217 -1.62 -11.66 -0.05
CA PRO A 217 -0.59 -12.00 0.93
C PRO A 217 -1.20 -12.34 2.29
N ASN A 218 -0.70 -13.39 2.92
CA ASN A 218 -1.06 -13.78 4.28
C ASN A 218 -0.02 -13.24 5.27
N GLN A 219 -0.48 -12.60 6.35
CA GLN A 219 0.40 -12.04 7.38
C GLN A 219 0.05 -12.60 8.75
N TYR A 220 1.04 -13.15 9.46
CA TYR A 220 0.86 -13.75 10.78
C TYR A 220 2.12 -13.61 11.65
N GLN A 221 1.97 -13.79 12.97
CA GLN A 221 3.11 -13.86 13.90
C GLN A 221 3.54 -15.31 14.10
N LYS A 222 4.84 -15.56 14.17
CA LYS A 222 5.41 -16.88 14.46
C LYS A 222 6.69 -16.74 15.29
N ILE A 223 6.88 -17.60 16.28
CA ILE A 223 8.15 -17.68 17.01
C ILE A 223 9.11 -18.57 16.22
N ILE A 224 10.26 -18.02 15.81
CA ILE A 224 11.30 -18.74 15.08
C ILE A 224 12.60 -18.59 15.86
N ASN A 225 13.18 -19.71 16.29
CA ASN A 225 14.38 -19.74 17.13
C ASN A 225 14.27 -18.86 18.40
N GLY A 226 13.07 -18.81 19.00
CA GLY A 226 12.81 -17.98 20.19
C GLY A 226 12.57 -16.50 19.92
N ILE A 227 12.54 -16.06 18.66
CA ILE A 227 12.29 -14.66 18.26
C ILE A 227 10.88 -14.55 17.67
N GLU A 228 10.05 -13.65 18.21
CA GLU A 228 8.77 -13.27 17.61
C GLU A 228 9.02 -12.62 16.26
N THR A 229 8.48 -13.24 15.21
CA THR A 229 8.72 -12.88 13.81
C THR A 229 7.39 -12.64 13.13
N THR A 230 7.24 -11.47 12.51
CA THR A 230 6.12 -11.23 11.59
C THR A 230 6.46 -11.87 10.26
N VAL A 231 5.63 -12.81 9.81
CA VAL A 231 5.76 -13.50 8.53
C VAL A 231 4.77 -12.89 7.55
N VAL A 232 5.26 -12.46 6.39
CA VAL A 232 4.41 -12.09 5.24
C VAL A 232 4.67 -13.11 4.14
N GLU A 233 3.64 -13.87 3.81
CA GLU A 233 3.68 -15.01 2.89
C GLU A 233 2.86 -14.69 1.64
N GLN A 234 3.48 -14.84 0.46
CA GLN A 234 2.82 -14.69 -0.83
C GLN A 234 3.19 -15.88 -1.72
N GLU A 235 2.18 -16.54 -2.25
CA GLU A 235 2.35 -17.60 -3.24
C GLU A 235 2.25 -17.06 -4.66
N TYR A 236 3.02 -17.67 -5.56
CA TYR A 236 3.03 -17.34 -6.97
C TYR A 236 2.95 -18.63 -7.80
N ARG A 237 2.21 -18.57 -8.90
CA ARG A 237 2.20 -19.57 -9.95
C ARG A 237 3.31 -19.24 -10.93
N VAL A 238 4.22 -20.19 -11.15
CA VAL A 238 5.34 -20.08 -12.10
C VAL A 238 5.13 -21.06 -13.24
N THR A 239 5.08 -20.57 -14.47
CA THR A 239 4.88 -21.38 -15.69
C THR A 239 5.92 -21.02 -16.73
N VAL A 240 6.34 -22.02 -17.52
CA VAL A 240 7.32 -21.84 -18.59
C VAL A 240 6.84 -22.51 -19.87
N GLU A 241 6.92 -21.81 -21.00
CA GLU A 241 6.48 -22.33 -22.30
C GLU A 241 7.63 -23.01 -23.07
N GLN A 242 8.88 -22.57 -22.85
CA GLN A 242 10.04 -23.04 -23.60
C GLN A 242 10.89 -24.00 -22.77
N SER A 243 11.33 -25.09 -23.38
CA SER A 243 12.32 -25.99 -22.79
C SER A 243 13.69 -25.32 -22.61
N GLY A 244 14.47 -25.81 -21.67
CA GLY A 244 15.79 -25.27 -21.34
C GLY A 244 15.94 -24.92 -19.87
N THR A 245 17.01 -24.19 -19.55
CA THR A 245 17.29 -23.72 -18.20
C THR A 245 16.84 -22.27 -18.05
N HIS A 246 16.05 -22.01 -17.01
CA HIS A 246 15.49 -20.70 -16.71
C HIS A 246 15.85 -20.30 -15.28
N GLN A 247 15.97 -19.00 -15.01
CA GLN A 247 16.23 -18.50 -13.66
C GLN A 247 15.02 -17.76 -13.11
N LEU A 248 14.53 -18.22 -11.97
CA LEU A 248 13.58 -17.50 -11.14
C LEU A 248 14.36 -16.61 -10.18
N ILE A 249 14.25 -15.31 -10.38
CA ILE A 249 14.76 -14.27 -9.49
C ILE A 249 13.72 -14.02 -8.38
N PRO A 250 14.03 -14.33 -7.11
CA PRO A 250 13.09 -14.20 -6.00
C PRO A 250 12.72 -12.75 -5.69
N THR A 251 11.72 -12.60 -4.83
CA THR A 251 11.30 -11.32 -4.26
C THR A 251 12.49 -10.60 -3.58
N ARG A 252 12.63 -9.29 -3.82
CA ARG A 252 13.63 -8.44 -3.17
C ARG A 252 12.96 -7.37 -2.33
N LEU A 253 13.44 -7.16 -1.10
CA LEU A 253 13.00 -6.07 -0.24
C LEU A 253 14.13 -5.08 -0.02
N GLN A 254 13.86 -3.82 -0.32
CA GLN A 254 14.70 -2.68 0.04
C GLN A 254 13.93 -1.84 1.07
N ALA A 255 14.52 -1.56 2.23
CA ALA A 255 13.90 -0.76 3.27
C ALA A 255 14.93 -0.14 4.21
N SER A 256 14.46 0.62 5.20
CA SER A 256 15.26 1.09 6.34
C SER A 256 14.60 0.63 7.64
N VAL A 257 15.38 0.03 8.54
CA VAL A 257 14.90 -0.44 9.84
C VAL A 257 15.40 0.49 10.94
N ILE A 258 14.47 1.08 11.68
CA ILE A 258 14.80 1.80 12.91
C ILE A 258 15.03 0.77 14.02
N SER A 259 16.26 0.70 14.50
CA SER A 259 16.64 -0.13 15.65
C SER A 259 17.08 0.74 16.81
N ILE A 260 16.63 0.42 18.02
CA ILE A 260 17.08 1.08 19.24
C ILE A 260 17.91 0.06 20.01
N SER A 261 19.16 0.39 20.28
CA SER A 261 20.01 -0.47 21.11
C SER A 261 19.47 -0.52 22.53
N ARG A 262 19.18 -1.73 23.03
CA ARG A 262 18.69 -1.94 24.39
C ARG A 262 19.74 -1.60 25.46
N THR A 263 21.03 -1.64 25.12
CA THR A 263 22.13 -1.38 26.06
C THR A 263 22.48 0.10 26.16
N THR A 264 22.45 0.82 25.03
CA THR A 264 22.90 2.23 24.96
C THR A 264 21.76 3.22 24.78
N GLY A 265 20.55 2.77 24.41
CA GLY A 265 19.44 3.64 24.02
C GLY A 265 19.64 4.31 22.65
N THR A 266 20.80 4.12 22.00
CA THR A 266 21.15 4.74 20.73
C THR A 266 20.24 4.25 19.62
N ARG A 267 19.59 5.21 18.94
CA ARG A 267 18.78 4.97 17.74
C ARG A 267 19.69 4.81 16.53
N ARG A 268 19.45 3.76 15.76
CA ARG A 268 20.14 3.44 14.50
C ARG A 268 19.14 3.28 13.37
N ILE A 269 19.51 3.71 12.17
CA ILE A 269 18.74 3.48 10.94
C ILE A 269 19.56 2.54 10.07
N VAL A 270 19.17 1.27 10.04
CA VAL A 270 19.89 0.23 9.30
C VAL A 270 19.23 0.07 7.92
N PRO A 271 19.90 0.44 6.81
CA PRO A 271 19.40 0.10 5.49
C PRO A 271 19.42 -1.43 5.32
N VAL A 272 18.36 -1.97 4.74
CA VAL A 272 18.23 -3.40 4.47
C VAL A 272 17.91 -3.60 2.98
N ASP A 273 18.63 -4.53 2.36
CA ASP A 273 18.44 -4.94 0.98
C ASP A 273 18.53 -6.47 0.88
N VAL A 274 17.42 -7.16 1.18
CA VAL A 274 17.37 -8.62 1.30
C VAL A 274 16.75 -9.24 0.06
N GLN A 275 17.32 -10.37 -0.37
CA GLN A 275 16.81 -11.22 -1.44
C GLN A 275 17.35 -12.65 -1.21
N SER A 276 16.56 -13.66 -1.54
CA SER A 276 17.06 -15.05 -1.61
C SER A 276 17.88 -15.28 -2.88
N ASP A 277 18.66 -16.36 -2.91
CA ASP A 277 19.42 -16.74 -4.09
C ASP A 277 18.50 -17.12 -5.27
N PRO A 278 18.87 -16.80 -6.53
CA PRO A 278 18.16 -17.25 -7.72
C PRO A 278 17.92 -18.75 -7.76
N ILE A 279 16.71 -19.16 -8.12
CA ILE A 279 16.33 -20.57 -8.24
C ILE A 279 16.43 -20.97 -9.72
N THR A 280 17.23 -22.00 -10.00
CA THR A 280 17.35 -22.55 -11.35
C THR A 280 16.22 -23.55 -11.64
N LEU A 281 15.48 -23.30 -12.70
CA LEU A 281 14.42 -24.17 -13.21
C LEU A 281 14.91 -24.90 -14.46
N THR A 282 14.69 -26.21 -14.52
CA THR A 282 15.00 -27.04 -15.69
C THR A 282 13.70 -27.49 -16.35
N VAL A 283 13.44 -26.98 -17.55
CA VAL A 283 12.25 -27.34 -18.34
C VAL A 283 12.65 -28.37 -19.39
N LYS A 284 12.17 -29.60 -19.22
CA LYS A 284 12.40 -30.69 -20.16
C LYS A 284 11.67 -30.47 -21.46
N GLU A 285 12.10 -31.12 -22.53
CA GLU A 285 11.36 -31.11 -23.79
C GLU A 285 10.08 -31.95 -23.69
N LYS A 286 9.07 -31.58 -24.48
CA LYS A 286 7.91 -32.43 -24.71
C LYS A 286 8.39 -33.71 -25.43
N PRO A 287 8.14 -34.92 -24.88
CA PRO A 287 8.54 -36.16 -25.52
C PRO A 287 7.92 -36.31 -26.92
N ALA A 288 8.75 -36.61 -27.93
CA ALA A 288 8.30 -36.76 -29.31
C ALA A 288 7.30 -37.92 -29.51
N SER A 289 7.29 -38.89 -28.61
CA SER A 289 6.35 -40.03 -28.64
C SER A 289 4.93 -39.66 -28.17
N TYR A 290 4.73 -38.49 -27.56
CA TYR A 290 3.44 -38.10 -27.00
C TYR A 290 2.46 -37.64 -28.08
N GLN A 291 1.29 -38.28 -28.11
CA GLN A 291 0.18 -37.90 -29.00
C GLN A 291 -1.02 -37.40 -28.19
N GLY A 292 -1.74 -36.43 -28.75
CA GLY A 292 -2.91 -35.81 -28.11
C GLY A 292 -2.62 -34.48 -27.42
N ALA A 293 -3.57 -34.05 -26.59
CA ALA A 293 -3.50 -32.78 -25.86
C ALA A 293 -2.38 -32.83 -24.82
N TRP A 294 -1.47 -31.85 -24.84
CA TRP A 294 -0.32 -31.84 -23.94
C TRP A 294 -0.74 -31.44 -22.52
N LEU A 295 -0.74 -32.41 -21.61
CA LEU A 295 -1.14 -32.25 -20.21
C LEU A 295 -0.06 -32.83 -19.28
N PRO A 296 1.03 -32.10 -19.02
CA PRO A 296 2.04 -32.50 -18.05
C PRO A 296 1.56 -32.19 -16.63
N THR A 297 1.29 -33.23 -15.84
CA THR A 297 0.80 -33.07 -14.47
C THR A 297 1.30 -34.21 -13.59
N GLN A 298 1.29 -34.01 -12.27
CA GLN A 298 1.60 -35.05 -11.30
C GLN A 298 0.39 -35.94 -10.98
N SER A 299 -0.83 -35.42 -11.19
CA SER A 299 -2.07 -36.12 -10.86
C SER A 299 -3.23 -35.62 -11.71
N LEU A 300 -3.94 -36.55 -12.33
CA LEU A 300 -5.16 -36.28 -13.08
C LEU A 300 -6.24 -37.30 -12.74
N THR A 301 -7.34 -36.80 -12.18
CA THR A 301 -8.50 -37.62 -11.82
C THR A 301 -9.70 -37.23 -12.66
N LEU A 302 -10.40 -38.21 -13.22
CA LEU A 302 -11.67 -38.02 -13.91
C LEU A 302 -12.76 -38.71 -13.10
N GLN A 303 -13.77 -37.94 -12.71
CA GLN A 303 -14.92 -38.41 -11.97
C GLN A 303 -16.17 -38.26 -12.82
N GLN A 304 -17.16 -39.12 -12.58
CA GLN A 304 -18.47 -39.01 -13.21
C GLN A 304 -19.58 -39.12 -12.16
N GLY A 305 -20.65 -38.35 -12.38
CA GLY A 305 -21.89 -38.39 -11.61
C GLY A 305 -23.09 -38.29 -12.54
N TRP A 306 -24.25 -38.69 -12.02
CA TRP A 306 -25.49 -38.76 -12.78
C TRP A 306 -26.62 -38.12 -11.98
N GLN A 307 -27.50 -37.39 -12.65
CA GLN A 307 -28.70 -36.81 -12.08
C GLN A 307 -29.93 -37.17 -12.90
N ASP A 308 -31.06 -37.36 -12.23
CA ASP A 308 -32.37 -37.53 -12.88
C ASP A 308 -32.93 -36.19 -13.41
N SER A 309 -34.17 -36.22 -13.90
CA SER A 309 -34.88 -35.04 -14.39
C SER A 309 -35.20 -34.00 -13.31
N GLU A 310 -35.21 -34.40 -12.04
CA GLU A 310 -35.49 -33.54 -10.88
C GLU A 310 -34.20 -32.97 -10.26
N GLY A 311 -33.03 -33.43 -10.72
CA GLY A 311 -31.72 -33.01 -10.23
C GLY A 311 -31.19 -33.84 -9.06
N ASN A 312 -31.87 -34.93 -8.69
CA ASN A 312 -31.40 -35.83 -7.64
C ASN A 312 -30.22 -36.66 -8.15
N MET A 313 -29.21 -36.86 -7.30
CA MET A 313 -28.06 -37.69 -7.65
C MET A 313 -28.47 -39.17 -7.74
N LEU A 314 -28.07 -39.82 -8.83
CA LEU A 314 -28.28 -41.23 -9.08
C LEU A 314 -27.03 -42.02 -8.69
N GLU A 315 -27.21 -43.07 -7.91
CA GLU A 315 -26.17 -44.08 -7.68
C GLU A 315 -25.89 -44.82 -8.99
N SER A 316 -24.65 -44.83 -9.45
CA SER A 316 -24.30 -45.53 -10.68
C SER A 316 -22.92 -46.18 -10.59
N SER A 317 -22.90 -47.52 -10.66
CA SER A 317 -21.68 -48.30 -10.85
C SER A 317 -21.58 -48.90 -12.26
N THR A 318 -22.71 -49.29 -12.87
CA THR A 318 -22.74 -49.97 -14.18
C THR A 318 -24.01 -49.77 -15.00
N ALA A 319 -25.16 -49.52 -14.36
CA ALA A 319 -26.43 -49.28 -15.05
C ALA A 319 -27.25 -48.17 -14.38
N ILE A 320 -28.10 -47.49 -15.16
CA ILE A 320 -29.03 -46.45 -14.70
C ILE A 320 -30.42 -46.74 -15.25
N ASP A 321 -31.43 -46.75 -14.39
CA ASP A 321 -32.82 -46.83 -14.84
C ASP A 321 -33.21 -45.51 -15.52
N ALA A 322 -33.76 -45.63 -16.73
CA ALA A 322 -34.09 -44.50 -17.57
C ALA A 322 -35.49 -44.66 -18.16
N THR A 323 -36.09 -43.55 -18.55
CA THR A 323 -37.38 -43.55 -19.25
C THR A 323 -37.23 -42.86 -20.60
N VAL A 324 -37.83 -43.44 -21.64
CA VAL A 324 -37.79 -42.85 -22.99
C VAL A 324 -38.36 -41.44 -22.96
N GLY A 325 -37.62 -40.47 -23.50
CA GLY A 325 -37.99 -39.05 -23.52
C GLY A 325 -37.66 -38.28 -22.24
N GLN A 326 -37.35 -38.94 -21.12
CA GLN A 326 -36.93 -38.26 -19.89
C GLN A 326 -35.41 -37.97 -19.91
N PRO A 327 -34.98 -36.75 -19.54
CA PRO A 327 -33.57 -36.39 -19.52
C PRO A 327 -32.84 -36.98 -18.32
N ILE A 328 -31.61 -37.42 -18.54
CA ILE A 328 -30.64 -37.77 -17.51
C ILE A 328 -29.41 -36.89 -17.70
N THR A 329 -28.95 -36.24 -16.65
CA THR A 329 -27.77 -35.38 -16.72
C THR A 329 -26.51 -36.13 -16.30
N ARG A 330 -25.53 -36.24 -17.20
CA ARG A 330 -24.18 -36.70 -16.91
C ARG A 330 -23.31 -35.52 -16.50
N ILE A 331 -22.60 -35.64 -15.39
CA ILE A 331 -21.62 -34.66 -14.92
C ILE A 331 -20.25 -35.31 -14.94
N LEU A 332 -19.32 -34.76 -15.71
CA LEU A 332 -17.91 -35.16 -15.73
C LEU A 332 -17.09 -34.09 -15.04
N ALA A 333 -16.25 -34.49 -14.08
CA ALA A 333 -15.33 -33.59 -13.39
C ALA A 333 -13.88 -34.08 -13.59
N LEU A 334 -13.09 -33.28 -14.29
CA LEU A 334 -11.66 -33.50 -14.48
C LEU A 334 -10.90 -32.60 -13.50
N VAL A 335 -10.15 -33.23 -12.58
CA VAL A 335 -9.30 -32.54 -11.61
C VAL A 335 -7.84 -32.76 -11.99
N VAL A 336 -7.11 -31.67 -12.19
CA VAL A 336 -5.73 -31.67 -12.69
C VAL A 336 -4.86 -30.79 -11.78
N GLN A 337 -3.74 -31.34 -11.32
CA GLN A 337 -2.76 -30.61 -10.53
C GLN A 337 -1.77 -29.86 -11.43
N ASP A 338 -1.27 -28.70 -11.01
CA ASP A 338 -0.14 -28.00 -11.66
C ASP A 338 -0.35 -27.67 -13.17
N VAL A 339 -1.59 -27.49 -13.63
CA VAL A 339 -1.93 -27.17 -15.03
C VAL A 339 -3.03 -26.11 -15.07
N SER A 340 -2.95 -25.14 -15.99
CA SER A 340 -3.97 -24.09 -16.12
C SER A 340 -5.27 -24.61 -16.73
N ALA A 341 -6.36 -23.89 -16.47
CA ALA A 341 -7.63 -24.12 -17.15
C ALA A 341 -7.51 -23.98 -18.68
N GLU A 342 -6.68 -23.04 -19.18
CA GLU A 342 -6.51 -22.83 -20.62
C GLU A 342 -5.79 -23.99 -21.32
N SER A 343 -5.07 -24.83 -20.57
CA SER A 343 -4.36 -25.98 -21.12
C SER A 343 -5.24 -27.24 -21.21
N LEU A 344 -6.44 -27.22 -20.62
CA LEU A 344 -7.33 -28.38 -20.60
C LEU A 344 -8.02 -28.60 -21.96
N PRO A 345 -8.14 -29.86 -22.42
CA PRO A 345 -8.72 -30.18 -23.71
C PRO A 345 -10.25 -30.12 -23.68
N ASP A 346 -10.83 -29.91 -24.87
CA ASP A 346 -12.25 -30.13 -25.10
C ASP A 346 -12.55 -31.64 -25.17
N ILE A 347 -13.33 -32.16 -24.21
CA ILE A 347 -13.68 -33.59 -24.14
C ILE A 347 -14.89 -33.86 -25.04
N LYS A 348 -14.63 -34.44 -26.21
CA LYS A 348 -15.65 -34.90 -27.15
C LYS A 348 -15.97 -36.37 -26.93
N ILE A 349 -17.26 -36.71 -26.89
CA ILE A 349 -17.75 -38.05 -26.59
C ILE A 349 -18.75 -38.46 -27.67
N ASP A 350 -18.47 -39.59 -28.33
CA ASP A 350 -19.30 -40.12 -29.40
C ASP A 350 -20.40 -41.03 -28.83
N TYR A 351 -21.61 -40.48 -28.72
CA TYR A 351 -22.77 -41.20 -28.23
C TYR A 351 -23.52 -41.96 -29.34
N PRO A 352 -24.19 -43.10 -29.02
CA PRO A 352 -24.97 -43.83 -30.01
C PRO A 352 -26.21 -43.03 -30.46
N ASN A 353 -26.69 -43.28 -31.68
CA ASN A 353 -27.86 -42.61 -32.26
C ASN A 353 -29.17 -42.81 -31.46
N SER A 354 -29.20 -43.82 -30.57
CA SER A 354 -30.31 -44.13 -29.66
C SER A 354 -30.53 -43.09 -28.57
N VAL A 355 -29.62 -42.12 -28.39
CA VAL A 355 -29.80 -40.98 -27.48
C VAL A 355 -29.75 -39.65 -28.23
N ARG A 356 -30.33 -38.61 -27.64
CA ARG A 356 -30.05 -37.21 -27.99
C ARG A 356 -29.23 -36.61 -26.86
N VAL A 357 -28.16 -35.89 -27.19
CA VAL A 357 -27.25 -35.30 -26.21
C VAL A 357 -27.14 -33.81 -26.43
N TYR A 358 -27.28 -33.05 -25.34
CA TYR A 358 -27.03 -31.62 -25.29
C TYR A 358 -25.89 -31.37 -24.31
N SER A 359 -24.78 -30.80 -24.76
CA SER A 359 -23.63 -30.50 -23.91
C SER A 359 -23.60 -29.02 -23.54
N GLU A 360 -23.41 -28.73 -22.26
CA GLU A 360 -23.07 -27.38 -21.80
C GLU A 360 -21.59 -27.08 -22.08
N LYS A 361 -21.23 -25.78 -22.10
CA LYS A 361 -19.81 -25.39 -22.12
C LYS A 361 -19.12 -25.83 -20.83
N PRO A 362 -17.85 -26.28 -20.88
CA PRO A 362 -17.09 -26.59 -19.68
C PRO A 362 -17.02 -25.40 -18.72
N LYS A 363 -17.16 -25.67 -17.43
CA LYS A 363 -16.95 -24.70 -16.36
C LYS A 363 -15.63 -24.98 -15.65
N PHE A 364 -14.82 -23.95 -15.48
CA PHE A 364 -13.52 -24.04 -14.82
C PHE A 364 -13.55 -23.43 -13.43
N GLY A 365 -12.79 -24.00 -12.52
CA GLY A 365 -12.62 -23.51 -11.16
C GLY A 365 -11.41 -24.16 -10.49
N GLN A 366 -11.34 -24.01 -9.17
CA GLN A 366 -10.33 -24.67 -8.35
C GLN A 366 -10.98 -25.43 -7.20
N ASP A 367 -10.37 -26.54 -6.79
CA ASP A 367 -10.75 -27.23 -5.56
C ASP A 367 -10.14 -26.58 -4.32
N LYS A 368 -10.42 -27.14 -3.13
CA LYS A 368 -9.88 -26.64 -1.86
C LYS A 368 -8.35 -26.76 -1.75
N SER A 369 -7.74 -27.60 -2.57
CA SER A 369 -6.31 -27.81 -2.65
C SER A 369 -5.64 -26.94 -3.72
N GLY A 370 -6.42 -26.09 -4.41
CA GLY A 370 -5.93 -25.20 -5.47
C GLY A 370 -5.75 -25.89 -6.83
N ASN A 371 -6.15 -27.16 -6.96
CA ASN A 371 -6.07 -27.89 -8.23
C ASN A 371 -7.10 -27.34 -9.22
N THR A 372 -6.77 -27.36 -10.51
CA THR A 372 -7.67 -26.92 -11.57
C THR A 372 -8.77 -27.97 -11.76
N VAL A 373 -10.03 -27.52 -11.78
CA VAL A 373 -11.20 -28.38 -11.99
C VAL A 373 -11.93 -27.93 -13.25
N MET A 374 -12.18 -28.86 -14.16
CA MET A 374 -13.09 -28.70 -15.29
C MET A 374 -14.33 -29.56 -15.10
N THR A 375 -15.51 -28.94 -15.11
CA THR A 375 -16.81 -29.61 -15.03
C THR A 375 -17.52 -29.53 -16.39
N LEU A 376 -17.85 -30.68 -16.97
CA LEU A 376 -18.63 -30.81 -18.20
C LEU A 376 -19.98 -31.46 -17.89
N LYS A 377 -21.08 -30.78 -18.22
CA LYS A 377 -22.45 -31.29 -18.06
C LYS A 377 -23.06 -31.65 -19.41
N GLN A 378 -23.67 -32.83 -19.50
CA GLN A 378 -24.34 -33.32 -20.69
C GLN A 378 -25.72 -33.86 -20.34
N VAL A 379 -26.77 -33.31 -20.95
CA VAL A 379 -28.14 -33.83 -20.83
C VAL A 379 -28.35 -34.89 -21.91
N ILE A 380 -28.64 -36.11 -21.49
CA ILE A 380 -28.82 -37.29 -22.33
C ILE A 380 -30.28 -37.72 -22.28
N MET A 381 -30.91 -37.85 -23.44
CA MET A 381 -32.31 -38.23 -23.58
C MET A 381 -32.43 -39.51 -24.41
N PRO A 382 -32.87 -40.65 -23.82
CA PRO A 382 -33.13 -41.87 -24.54
C PRO A 382 -34.25 -41.70 -25.58
N LYS A 383 -34.04 -42.18 -26.80
CA LYS A 383 -35.03 -42.15 -27.89
C LYS A 383 -35.76 -43.49 -28.08
N LYS A 384 -35.21 -44.59 -27.56
CA LYS A 384 -35.72 -45.95 -27.71
C LYS A 384 -35.68 -46.65 -26.37
N SER A 385 -36.59 -47.61 -26.16
CA SER A 385 -36.55 -48.51 -25.02
C SER A 385 -35.52 -49.62 -25.21
N GLY A 386 -35.15 -50.27 -24.10
CA GLY A 386 -34.12 -51.31 -24.04
C GLY A 386 -32.81 -50.81 -23.43
N ASP A 387 -31.79 -51.66 -23.50
CA ASP A 387 -30.46 -51.37 -22.96
C ASP A 387 -29.66 -50.50 -23.95
N ILE A 388 -29.29 -49.30 -23.52
CA ILE A 388 -28.48 -48.35 -24.30
C ILE A 388 -27.12 -48.20 -23.64
N THR A 389 -26.06 -48.67 -24.30
CA THR A 389 -24.69 -48.52 -23.80
C THR A 389 -24.14 -47.13 -24.10
N LEU A 390 -23.74 -46.40 -23.06
CA LEU A 390 -23.03 -45.14 -23.18
C LEU A 390 -21.51 -45.37 -23.15
N PRO A 391 -20.73 -44.62 -23.95
CA PRO A 391 -19.29 -44.83 -24.06
C PRO A 391 -18.54 -44.47 -22.77
N SER A 392 -17.43 -45.17 -22.54
CA SER A 392 -16.42 -44.75 -21.57
C SER A 392 -15.70 -43.49 -22.03
N VAL A 393 -15.20 -42.71 -21.08
CA VAL A 393 -14.41 -41.49 -21.38
C VAL A 393 -13.02 -41.68 -20.84
N SER A 394 -12.01 -41.46 -21.68
CA SER A 394 -10.60 -41.57 -21.32
C SER A 394 -9.84 -40.32 -21.73
N VAL A 395 -8.98 -39.84 -20.84
CA VAL A 395 -8.12 -38.67 -21.08
C VAL A 395 -6.66 -39.14 -20.95
N PRO A 396 -5.90 -39.20 -22.05
CA PRO A 396 -4.45 -39.43 -21.97
C PRO A 396 -3.76 -38.17 -21.43
N TRP A 397 -2.72 -38.35 -20.63
CA TRP A 397 -1.95 -37.26 -20.03
C TRP A 397 -0.51 -37.71 -19.78
N TRP A 398 0.39 -36.75 -19.60
CA TRP A 398 1.79 -37.03 -19.29
C TRP A 398 2.00 -36.95 -17.78
N ASN A 399 2.32 -38.07 -17.15
CA ASN A 399 2.66 -38.09 -15.74
C ASN A 399 4.07 -37.53 -15.57
N SER A 400 4.18 -36.28 -15.12
CA SER A 400 5.46 -35.59 -14.96
C SER A 400 6.31 -36.15 -13.83
N LYS A 401 5.69 -36.84 -12.85
CA LYS A 401 6.38 -37.54 -11.76
C LYS A 401 6.98 -38.87 -12.23
N ALA A 402 6.21 -39.66 -12.98
CA ALA A 402 6.64 -40.96 -13.49
C ALA A 402 7.41 -40.87 -14.84
N ASN A 403 7.38 -39.71 -15.49
CA ASN A 403 7.93 -39.47 -16.83
C ASN A 403 7.39 -40.46 -17.89
N GLN A 404 6.08 -40.69 -17.89
CA GLN A 404 5.42 -41.61 -18.82
C GLN A 404 4.01 -41.14 -19.19
N VAL A 405 3.45 -41.69 -20.27
CA VAL A 405 2.04 -41.49 -20.63
C VAL A 405 1.16 -42.32 -19.71
N GLU A 406 0.13 -41.69 -19.15
CA GLU A 406 -0.95 -42.36 -18.43
C GLU A 406 -2.31 -42.00 -19.03
N THR A 407 -3.33 -42.75 -18.67
CA THR A 407 -4.70 -42.50 -19.15
C THR A 407 -5.66 -42.68 -18.00
N THR A 408 -6.37 -41.62 -17.66
CA THR A 408 -7.43 -41.67 -16.66
C THR A 408 -8.75 -41.92 -17.36
N LYS A 409 -9.54 -42.86 -16.84
CA LYS A 409 -10.77 -43.34 -17.49
C LYS A 409 -11.92 -43.42 -16.51
N VAL A 410 -13.11 -43.04 -16.97
CA VAL A 410 -14.39 -43.43 -16.35
C VAL A 410 -15.12 -44.40 -17.26
N ASN A 411 -15.72 -45.42 -16.66
CA ASN A 411 -16.39 -46.48 -17.41
C ASN A 411 -17.69 -45.98 -18.06
N GLY A 412 -18.03 -46.59 -19.19
CA GLY A 412 -19.35 -46.43 -19.79
C GLY A 412 -20.42 -47.03 -18.89
N VAL A 413 -21.66 -46.60 -19.09
CA VAL A 413 -22.82 -47.02 -18.28
C VAL A 413 -23.94 -47.43 -19.23
N THR A 414 -24.71 -48.45 -18.84
CA THR A 414 -25.90 -48.87 -19.60
C THR A 414 -27.14 -48.18 -19.06
N LEU A 415 -27.87 -47.44 -19.90
CA LEU A 415 -29.21 -46.96 -19.57
C LEU A 415 -30.22 -48.07 -19.84
N LYS A 416 -31.00 -48.45 -18.82
CA LYS A 416 -32.13 -49.36 -18.94
C LYS A 416 -33.38 -48.55 -19.24
N ALA A 417 -33.60 -48.20 -20.51
CA ALA A 417 -34.67 -47.32 -20.92
C ALA A 417 -36.02 -48.06 -21.00
N LYS A 418 -36.98 -47.71 -20.15
CA LYS A 418 -38.36 -48.21 -20.21
C LYS A 418 -39.25 -47.18 -20.91
N VAL A 419 -40.33 -47.65 -21.55
CA VAL A 419 -41.38 -46.76 -22.04
C VAL A 419 -42.21 -46.34 -20.82
N ASP A 420 -42.50 -45.05 -20.69
CA ASP A 420 -43.45 -44.57 -19.69
C ASP A 420 -44.86 -45.06 -20.08
N GLU A 421 -45.50 -45.88 -19.23
CA GLU A 421 -46.87 -46.36 -19.46
C GLU A 421 -47.91 -45.22 -19.48
N ASN A 422 -47.55 -44.03 -18.98
CA ASN A 422 -48.40 -42.84 -19.01
C ASN A 422 -48.03 -41.83 -20.11
N ALA A 423 -47.06 -42.12 -20.99
CA ALA A 423 -46.78 -41.27 -22.14
C ALA A 423 -47.85 -41.46 -23.24
N PRO A 424 -48.39 -40.39 -23.84
CA PRO A 424 -49.29 -40.53 -24.98
C PRO A 424 -48.56 -41.28 -26.10
N GLN A 425 -49.08 -42.45 -26.48
CA GLN A 425 -48.56 -43.24 -27.58
C GLN A 425 -48.50 -42.39 -28.85
N PRO A 426 -47.39 -42.42 -29.61
CA PRO A 426 -47.44 -42.01 -31.01
C PRO A 426 -48.42 -42.94 -31.71
N SER A 427 -49.51 -42.36 -32.23
CA SER A 427 -50.48 -43.04 -33.08
C SER A 427 -49.72 -43.79 -34.17
N GLN A 428 -49.89 -45.12 -34.19
CA GLN A 428 -49.44 -45.95 -35.30
C GLN A 428 -50.04 -45.38 -36.59
N ALA A 429 -49.18 -44.95 -37.51
CA ALA A 429 -49.60 -44.60 -38.85
C ALA A 429 -50.22 -45.86 -39.49
N LEU A 430 -51.53 -45.82 -39.74
CA LEU A 430 -52.18 -46.82 -40.54
C LEU A 430 -51.57 -46.83 -41.94
N ASN A 431 -51.08 -48.00 -42.29
CA ASN A 431 -50.67 -48.41 -43.62
C ASN A 431 -51.89 -48.33 -44.55
N VAL A 432 -51.91 -47.39 -45.50
CA VAL A 432 -52.84 -47.40 -46.63
C VAL A 432 -52.11 -47.04 -47.91
N GLN A 433 -51.98 -48.03 -48.79
CA GLN A 433 -51.80 -47.86 -50.24
C GLN A 433 -52.12 -49.21 -50.92
N PRO A 434 -52.52 -49.29 -52.22
CA PRO A 434 -53.08 -48.31 -53.16
C PRO A 434 -54.40 -48.77 -53.82
N LYS A 435 -55.21 -47.83 -54.38
CA LYS A 435 -55.86 -48.07 -55.68
C LYS A 435 -56.22 -46.78 -56.43
N SER A 436 -55.91 -46.82 -57.73
CA SER A 436 -55.82 -45.75 -58.72
C SER A 436 -57.15 -45.15 -59.20
N ALA A 437 -57.09 -43.89 -59.65
CA ALA A 437 -57.80 -43.38 -60.83
C ALA A 437 -57.15 -42.06 -61.34
N THR A 438 -56.16 -42.23 -62.22
CA THR A 438 -55.90 -41.59 -63.52
C THR A 438 -56.61 -40.27 -63.93
N ASN A 439 -55.77 -39.32 -64.42
CA ASN A 439 -55.94 -38.32 -65.51
C ASN A 439 -56.68 -36.98 -65.21
N THR A 440 -56.24 -35.78 -65.66
CA THR A 440 -55.23 -35.33 -66.65
C THR A 440 -54.88 -33.83 -66.44
N THR A 441 -53.66 -33.42 -66.86
CA THR A 441 -53.21 -32.09 -67.41
C THR A 441 -53.30 -30.85 -66.51
N GLU A 442 -52.34 -29.93 -66.45
CA GLU A 442 -51.44 -29.40 -67.48
C GLU A 442 -50.33 -28.52 -66.83
N SER A 443 -49.13 -28.47 -67.46
CA SER A 443 -48.10 -27.39 -67.55
C SER A 443 -47.89 -26.37 -66.40
N ASP A 444 -46.69 -25.85 -66.08
CA ASP A 444 -45.37 -25.84 -66.70
C ASP A 444 -44.36 -25.18 -65.72
N ASN A 445 -43.07 -25.36 -66.01
CA ASN A 445 -41.91 -24.52 -65.66
C ASN A 445 -41.16 -24.64 -64.31
N ALA A 446 -39.99 -25.28 -64.44
CA ALA A 446 -38.64 -24.78 -64.14
C ALA A 446 -38.46 -23.48 -63.35
N ALA A 447 -37.72 -23.55 -62.23
CA ALA A 447 -36.44 -22.85 -62.02
C ALA A 447 -35.86 -23.13 -60.61
N GLU A 448 -34.55 -23.35 -60.58
CA GLU A 448 -33.69 -23.37 -59.39
C GLU A 448 -33.40 -21.92 -58.89
N PRO A 449 -32.54 -21.73 -57.88
CA PRO A 449 -32.85 -21.47 -56.47
C PRO A 449 -32.99 -19.97 -56.12
N LYS A 450 -33.75 -19.64 -55.06
CA LYS A 450 -33.71 -18.31 -54.42
C LYS A 450 -33.31 -18.41 -52.95
N VAL A 451 -32.14 -17.83 -52.70
CA VAL A 451 -31.60 -17.38 -51.41
C VAL A 451 -32.67 -16.66 -50.60
N VAL A 452 -32.93 -17.13 -49.38
CA VAL A 452 -33.75 -16.41 -48.40
C VAL A 452 -32.81 -15.66 -47.47
N SER A 453 -32.73 -14.35 -47.69
CA SER A 453 -32.17 -13.39 -46.74
C SER A 453 -33.08 -13.30 -45.52
N THR A 454 -32.55 -13.58 -44.34
CA THR A 454 -33.20 -13.24 -43.07
C THR A 454 -33.27 -11.73 -42.93
N ALA A 455 -34.50 -11.20 -42.86
CA ALA A 455 -34.78 -9.81 -42.56
C ALA A 455 -34.30 -9.46 -41.15
N ASN A 456 -33.34 -8.54 -41.06
CA ASN A 456 -33.03 -7.84 -39.82
C ASN A 456 -34.15 -6.84 -39.52
N SER A 457 -34.95 -7.15 -38.51
CA SER A 457 -35.82 -6.17 -37.85
C SER A 457 -34.96 -5.23 -37.00
N THR A 458 -34.52 -4.10 -37.56
CA THR A 458 -33.99 -2.98 -36.78
C THR A 458 -34.84 -1.74 -37.00
N ASN A 459 -36.00 -1.71 -36.37
CA ASN A 459 -36.62 -0.45 -35.96
C ASN A 459 -35.89 0.06 -34.71
N ALA A 460 -34.66 0.52 -34.89
CA ALA A 460 -33.86 1.16 -33.85
C ALA A 460 -33.97 2.69 -33.99
N SER A 461 -35.19 3.22 -33.91
CA SER A 461 -35.45 4.65 -34.11
C SER A 461 -35.47 5.48 -32.81
N PHE A 462 -35.34 4.84 -31.63
CA PHE A 462 -35.52 5.54 -30.35
C PHE A 462 -34.24 5.68 -29.49
N TRP A 463 -33.29 4.74 -29.62
CA TRP A 463 -32.05 4.74 -28.85
C TRP A 463 -31.10 5.96 -29.05
N PRO A 464 -30.99 6.58 -30.25
CA PRO A 464 -30.09 7.73 -30.41
C PRO A 464 -30.64 8.99 -29.71
N TYR A 465 -31.97 9.12 -29.60
CA TYR A 465 -32.60 10.23 -28.90
C TYR A 465 -32.47 10.10 -27.38
N THR A 466 -32.55 8.88 -26.85
CA THR A 466 -32.33 8.65 -25.40
C THR A 466 -30.87 8.87 -25.01
N THR A 467 -29.91 8.46 -25.84
CA THR A 467 -28.49 8.79 -25.58
C THR A 467 -28.19 10.28 -25.68
N ALA A 468 -28.78 10.98 -26.65
CA ALA A 468 -28.65 12.43 -26.77
C ALA A 468 -29.24 13.17 -25.55
N LEU A 469 -30.39 12.72 -25.02
CA LEU A 469 -31.01 13.28 -23.82
C LEU A 469 -30.10 13.12 -22.58
N PHE A 470 -29.54 11.92 -22.37
CA PHE A 470 -28.63 11.67 -21.25
C PHE A 470 -27.33 12.47 -21.38
N ALA A 471 -26.77 12.60 -22.59
CA ALA A 471 -25.59 13.42 -22.83
C ALA A 471 -25.84 14.92 -22.54
N ALA A 472 -27.02 15.44 -22.94
CA ALA A 472 -27.40 16.81 -22.64
C ALA A 472 -27.59 17.05 -21.14
N LEU A 473 -28.24 16.12 -20.43
CA LEU A 473 -28.38 16.18 -18.97
C LEU A 473 -27.01 16.15 -18.26
N TRP A 474 -26.06 15.37 -18.78
CA TRP A 474 -24.71 15.29 -18.23
C TRP A 474 -23.89 16.56 -18.43
N LEU A 475 -24.06 17.24 -19.57
CA LEU A 475 -23.44 18.55 -19.80
C LEU A 475 -24.06 19.63 -18.92
N ILE A 476 -25.38 19.62 -18.72
CA ILE A 476 -26.07 20.56 -17.85
C ILE A 476 -25.59 20.41 -16.40
N THR A 477 -25.46 19.18 -15.89
CA THR A 477 -24.95 18.94 -14.53
C THR A 477 -23.50 19.38 -14.38
N LEU A 478 -22.65 19.19 -15.40
CA LEU A 478 -21.26 19.64 -15.38
C LEU A 478 -21.15 21.18 -15.40
N VAL A 479 -21.98 21.85 -16.19
CA VAL A 479 -22.08 23.32 -16.22
C VAL A 479 -22.58 23.86 -14.87
N LEU A 480 -23.61 23.25 -14.28
CA LEU A 480 -24.12 23.64 -12.95
C LEU A 480 -23.07 23.43 -11.86
N PHE A 481 -22.30 22.35 -11.91
CA PHE A 481 -21.24 22.06 -10.96
C PHE A 481 -20.07 23.07 -11.05
N VAL A 482 -19.67 23.44 -12.26
CA VAL A 482 -18.63 24.48 -12.49
C VAL A 482 -19.13 25.86 -12.06
N GLN A 483 -20.41 26.17 -12.29
CA GLN A 483 -21.01 27.43 -11.83
C GLN A 483 -21.17 27.49 -10.30
N GLN A 484 -21.43 26.36 -9.64
CA GLN A 484 -21.45 26.28 -8.16
C GLN A 484 -20.07 26.54 -7.56
N LYS A 485 -19.00 26.02 -8.18
CA LYS A 485 -17.63 26.31 -7.75
C LYS A 485 -17.17 27.74 -8.03
N ARG A 486 -17.79 28.44 -9.00
CA ARG A 486 -17.52 29.85 -9.31
C ARG A 486 -18.31 30.84 -8.47
N LYS A 487 -19.34 30.39 -7.73
CA LYS A 487 -20.14 31.20 -6.81
C LYS A 487 -19.79 30.98 -5.32
N GLN A 488 -18.55 30.58 -5.01
CA GLN A 488 -18.04 30.77 -3.66
C GLN A 488 -17.49 32.20 -3.54
N PRO A 489 -18.11 33.08 -2.72
CA PRO A 489 -17.45 34.30 -2.30
C PRO A 489 -16.22 33.92 -1.49
N GLN A 490 -15.07 34.52 -1.81
CA GLN A 490 -13.89 34.43 -0.95
C GLN A 490 -14.20 35.14 0.36
N THR A 491 -14.44 34.37 1.42
CA THR A 491 -14.46 34.90 2.79
C THR A 491 -13.01 35.16 3.22
N PRO A 492 -12.67 36.34 3.76
CA PRO A 492 -11.35 36.62 4.30
C PRO A 492 -11.01 35.62 5.43
N THR A 493 -9.77 35.16 5.45
CA THR A 493 -9.19 34.42 6.56
C THR A 493 -9.22 35.29 7.80
N GLU A 494 -10.16 35.01 8.70
CA GLU A 494 -10.20 35.55 10.05
C GLU A 494 -9.34 34.66 10.95
N GLU A 495 -8.40 35.29 11.66
CA GLU A 495 -7.55 34.67 12.68
C GLU A 495 -8.41 33.95 13.73
N ILE A 496 -8.16 32.66 13.94
CA ILE A 496 -8.76 31.95 15.06
C ILE A 496 -7.97 32.32 16.33
N SER A 497 -8.43 33.38 16.99
CA SER A 497 -8.24 33.55 18.43
C SER A 497 -9.05 32.47 19.19
N PRO A 498 -8.55 31.94 20.32
CA PRO A 498 -9.24 30.91 21.08
C PRO A 498 -10.42 31.54 21.83
N SER A 499 -11.64 31.35 21.32
CA SER A 499 -12.86 31.75 22.03
C SER A 499 -13.24 30.73 23.09
N LYS A 500 -13.70 31.25 24.23
CA LYS A 500 -13.97 30.57 25.48
C LYS A 500 -15.08 29.50 25.35
N ALA A 501 -14.86 28.42 26.11
CA ALA A 501 -15.81 27.42 26.60
C ALA A 501 -17.32 27.70 26.41
N GLN A 502 -18.00 26.79 25.70
CA GLN A 502 -19.41 26.46 25.99
C GLN A 502 -19.56 24.95 26.25
N PRO A 503 -19.92 24.53 27.48
CA PRO A 503 -20.08 23.11 27.84
C PRO A 503 -21.30 22.39 27.23
N ASN A 504 -22.18 23.08 26.49
CA ASN A 504 -23.53 22.56 26.20
C ASN A 504 -23.77 22.09 24.76
N SER A 505 -22.80 22.18 23.85
CA SER A 505 -23.05 21.92 22.41
C SER A 505 -23.48 20.48 22.11
N PHE A 506 -22.99 19.48 22.86
CA PHE A 506 -23.30 18.07 22.58
C PHE A 506 -24.64 17.61 23.18
N ILE A 507 -24.98 18.03 24.40
CA ILE A 507 -26.28 17.71 25.02
C ILE A 507 -27.43 18.33 24.21
N ASP A 508 -27.24 19.54 23.70
CA ASP A 508 -28.24 20.22 22.88
C ASP A 508 -28.38 19.56 21.51
N ALA A 509 -27.28 19.07 20.92
CA ALA A 509 -27.32 18.26 19.70
C ALA A 509 -28.10 16.94 19.91
N VAL A 510 -27.88 16.23 21.02
CA VAL A 510 -28.62 15.00 21.35
C VAL A 510 -30.11 15.27 21.55
N LYS A 511 -30.49 16.39 22.19
CA LYS A 511 -31.90 16.78 22.34
C LYS A 511 -32.57 17.20 21.04
N SER A 512 -31.81 17.71 20.07
CA SER A 512 -32.34 18.15 18.77
C SER A 512 -32.81 17.00 17.86
N LYS A 513 -32.52 15.75 18.25
CA LYS A 513 -32.81 14.52 17.50
C LYS A 513 -32.33 14.52 16.02
N ASP A 514 -31.31 15.33 15.73
CA ASP A 514 -30.71 15.46 14.40
C ASP A 514 -29.40 14.65 14.33
N GLY A 515 -29.43 13.54 13.58
CA GLY A 515 -28.29 12.63 13.47
C GLY A 515 -27.00 13.30 12.99
N ALA A 516 -27.09 14.22 12.03
CA ALA A 516 -25.92 14.90 11.49
C ALA A 516 -25.27 15.81 12.54
N LYS A 517 -26.09 16.55 13.31
CA LYS A 517 -25.60 17.41 14.41
C LYS A 517 -25.01 16.60 15.56
N ILE A 518 -25.61 15.45 15.89
CA ILE A 518 -25.10 14.54 16.92
C ILE A 518 -23.71 14.03 16.55
N GLN A 519 -23.49 13.64 15.29
CA GLN A 519 -22.18 13.12 14.86
C GLN A 519 -21.08 14.18 14.86
N SER A 520 -21.38 15.38 14.35
CA SER A 520 -20.43 16.49 14.36
C SER A 520 -20.07 16.93 15.78
N ALA A 521 -21.06 17.00 16.67
CA ALA A 521 -20.85 17.41 18.05
C ALA A 521 -20.15 16.32 18.87
N PHE A 522 -20.35 15.04 18.57
CA PHE A 522 -19.64 13.93 19.22
C PHE A 522 -18.14 13.94 18.92
N ALA A 523 -17.74 14.21 17.67
CA ALA A 523 -16.33 14.30 17.30
C ALA A 523 -15.60 15.41 18.09
N GLN A 524 -16.26 16.57 18.25
CA GLN A 524 -15.74 17.69 19.04
C GLN A 524 -15.72 17.36 20.54
N TRP A 525 -16.77 16.73 21.06
CA TRP A 525 -16.86 16.31 22.45
C TRP A 525 -15.77 15.28 22.82
N GLN A 526 -15.50 14.30 21.94
CA GLN A 526 -14.48 13.29 22.13
C GLN A 526 -13.06 13.89 22.17
N ALA A 527 -12.79 14.93 21.37
CA ALA A 527 -11.52 15.64 21.38
C ALA A 527 -11.28 16.38 22.71
N GLN A 528 -12.35 16.83 23.37
CA GLN A 528 -12.28 17.54 24.66
C GLN A 528 -12.23 16.61 25.87
N HIS A 529 -12.66 15.35 25.73
CA HIS A 529 -12.75 14.37 26.81
C HIS A 529 -11.79 13.19 26.58
N SER A 530 -10.51 13.49 26.35
CA SER A 530 -9.46 12.48 26.10
C SER A 530 -9.13 11.57 27.29
N ASN A 531 -9.50 11.99 28.52
CA ASN A 531 -9.13 11.30 29.78
C ASN A 531 -10.27 10.44 30.37
N VAL A 532 -11.22 9.99 29.55
CA VAL A 532 -12.35 9.15 29.98
C VAL A 532 -11.99 7.67 29.88
N ALA A 533 -12.45 6.86 30.82
CA ALA A 533 -12.25 5.40 30.81
C ALA A 533 -12.74 4.78 29.49
N ALA A 534 -11.96 3.84 28.95
CA ALA A 534 -12.19 3.23 27.64
C ALA A 534 -13.59 2.58 27.54
N ASP A 535 -14.06 1.95 28.62
CA ASP A 535 -15.36 1.27 28.65
C ASP A 535 -16.54 2.24 28.49
N LEU A 536 -16.46 3.42 29.12
CA LEU A 536 -17.48 4.47 29.02
C LEU A 536 -17.50 5.08 27.61
N LYS A 537 -16.32 5.27 27.01
CA LYS A 537 -16.20 5.73 25.62
C LYS A 537 -16.81 4.73 24.64
N HIS A 538 -16.57 3.44 24.85
CA HIS A 538 -17.13 2.39 24.00
C HIS A 538 -18.65 2.27 24.15
N SER A 539 -19.17 2.44 25.36
CA SER A 539 -20.61 2.44 25.65
C SER A 539 -21.33 3.60 24.96
N ILE A 540 -20.75 4.80 24.98
CA ILE A 540 -21.29 5.98 24.28
C ILE A 540 -21.25 5.79 22.75
N GLN A 541 -20.17 5.24 22.21
CA GLN A 541 -20.06 4.96 20.77
C GLN A 541 -21.11 3.94 20.31
N SER A 542 -21.34 2.89 21.11
CA SER A 542 -22.35 1.86 20.81
C SER A 542 -23.76 2.45 20.75
N GLU A 543 -24.13 3.29 21.71
CA GLU A 543 -25.43 3.98 21.73
C GLU A 543 -25.60 4.95 20.56
N ILE A 544 -24.55 5.68 20.17
CA ILE A 544 -24.59 6.54 18.98
C ILE A 544 -24.77 5.71 17.70
N ASN A 545 -24.06 4.59 17.56
CA ASN A 545 -24.21 3.72 16.41
C ASN A 545 -25.62 3.11 16.33
N ALA A 546 -26.18 2.69 17.46
CA ALA A 546 -27.55 2.19 17.55
C ALA A 546 -28.59 3.27 17.20
N LEU A 547 -28.36 4.51 17.64
CA LEU A 547 -29.18 5.68 17.31
C LEU A 547 -29.14 5.99 15.80
N MET A 548 -27.95 5.95 15.19
CA MET A 548 -27.79 6.17 13.75
C MET A 548 -28.44 5.07 12.92
N ALA A 549 -28.34 3.82 13.35
CA ALA A 549 -28.99 2.69 12.69
C ALA A 549 -30.52 2.81 12.70
N ARG A 550 -31.12 3.45 13.73
CA ARG A 550 -32.57 3.69 13.81
C ARG A 550 -33.02 4.93 13.02
N LEU A 551 -32.20 5.98 12.97
CA LEU A 551 -32.48 7.20 12.20
C LEU A 551 -32.41 6.98 10.68
N TYR A 552 -31.44 6.17 10.25
CA TYR A 552 -31.12 5.97 8.83
C TYR A 552 -31.37 4.54 8.35
N GLY A 553 -31.97 3.69 9.20
CA GLY A 553 -32.39 2.33 8.85
C GLY A 553 -33.72 2.29 8.07
N PRO A 554 -34.05 1.15 7.45
CA PRO A 554 -35.24 0.99 6.61
C PRO A 554 -36.58 1.10 7.36
N GLN A 555 -36.57 1.04 8.70
CA GLN A 555 -37.72 1.34 9.55
C GLN A 555 -37.36 2.51 10.48
N GLN A 556 -37.78 3.73 10.11
CA GLN A 556 -37.64 4.89 10.98
C GLN A 556 -38.57 4.75 12.18
N GLN A 557 -37.99 4.51 13.37
CA GLN A 557 -38.71 4.47 14.64
C GLN A 557 -38.29 5.62 15.54
N ASP A 558 -39.21 6.10 16.37
CA ASP A 558 -38.89 7.08 17.41
C ASP A 558 -37.90 6.46 18.41
N TYR A 559 -36.88 7.22 18.78
CA TYR A 559 -35.78 6.73 19.59
C TYR A 559 -35.64 7.55 20.88
N ASP A 560 -35.37 6.85 21.97
CA ASP A 560 -35.19 7.45 23.28
C ASP A 560 -33.71 7.83 23.52
N THR A 561 -33.46 9.13 23.69
CA THR A 561 -32.13 9.69 23.95
C THR A 561 -31.71 9.63 25.42
N GLN A 562 -32.57 9.16 26.33
CA GLN A 562 -32.33 9.21 27.78
C GLN A 562 -31.10 8.39 28.21
N THR A 563 -30.87 7.22 27.60
CA THR A 563 -29.71 6.37 27.90
C THR A 563 -28.40 7.07 27.53
N LEU A 564 -28.32 7.64 26.32
CA LEU A 564 -27.17 8.41 25.85
C LEU A 564 -26.91 9.65 26.74
N LEU A 565 -27.96 10.38 27.12
CA LEU A 565 -27.84 11.55 27.99
C LEU A 565 -27.35 11.20 29.41
N LYS A 566 -27.71 10.03 29.94
CA LYS A 566 -27.20 9.55 31.24
C LYS A 566 -25.71 9.25 31.19
N LEU A 567 -25.24 8.57 30.14
CA LEU A 567 -23.82 8.26 29.95
C LEU A 567 -22.98 9.53 29.80
N ILE A 568 -23.45 10.52 29.04
CA ILE A 568 -22.77 11.81 28.87
C ILE A 568 -22.65 12.56 30.20
N LYS A 569 -23.74 12.64 30.98
CA LYS A 569 -23.73 13.28 32.30
C LYS A 569 -22.80 12.57 33.29
N GLN A 570 -22.64 11.26 33.17
CA GLN A 570 -21.72 10.48 34.00
C GLN A 570 -20.26 10.85 33.70
N VAL A 571 -19.92 11.06 32.42
CA VAL A 571 -18.61 11.54 31.99
C VAL A 571 -18.34 12.96 32.48
N GLU A 572 -19.30 13.87 32.36
CA GLU A 572 -19.16 15.24 32.87
C GLU A 572 -18.95 15.27 34.39
N LYS A 573 -19.63 14.38 35.14
CA LYS A 573 -19.46 14.25 36.59
C LYS A 573 -18.09 13.69 36.98
N GLN A 574 -17.51 12.80 36.17
CA GLN A 574 -16.15 12.30 36.36
C GLN A 574 -15.10 13.37 36.03
N SER A 575 -15.32 14.19 35.00
CA SER A 575 -14.41 15.28 34.63
C SER A 575 -14.32 16.40 35.69
N LYS A 576 -15.39 16.62 36.48
CA LYS A 576 -15.44 17.63 37.57
C LYS A 576 -14.82 17.17 38.89
N LYS A 577 -14.54 15.88 39.08
CA LYS A 577 -13.82 15.36 40.26
C LYS A 577 -12.32 15.24 39.96
N LYS A 578 -11.60 16.36 39.97
CA LYS A 578 -10.13 16.36 40.05
C LYS A 578 -9.74 16.40 41.55
N PRO A 579 -8.89 15.50 42.06
CA PRO A 579 -8.43 15.58 43.45
C PRO A 579 -7.46 16.76 43.59
N ASN A 580 -7.64 17.51 44.67
CA ASN A 580 -6.76 18.59 45.09
C ASN A 580 -5.40 17.97 45.48
N ASN A 581 -4.32 18.52 44.93
CA ASN A 581 -2.96 18.03 45.15
C ASN A 581 -2.56 18.35 46.61
N LYS A 582 -2.45 17.32 47.47
CA LYS A 582 -1.77 17.44 48.76
C LYS A 582 -0.36 16.86 48.61
N GLN A 583 0.59 17.78 48.70
CA GLN A 583 1.97 17.55 49.15
C GLN A 583 1.94 16.85 50.51
N ASP A 584 2.68 15.74 50.63
CA ASP A 584 3.19 15.04 51.82
C ASP A 584 3.71 13.69 51.27
N GLU A 585 4.76 13.02 51.72
CA GLU A 585 5.89 13.29 52.60
C GLU A 585 6.77 12.03 52.44
N ILE A 586 8.03 12.16 52.80
CA ILE A 586 9.09 11.15 52.85
C ILE A 586 8.63 9.83 53.50
N ALA A 587 8.97 8.68 52.89
CA ALA A 587 9.22 7.46 53.65
C ALA A 587 10.21 6.53 52.93
N LYS A 588 11.32 6.29 53.63
CA LYS A 588 12.27 5.19 53.46
C LYS A 588 11.54 3.84 53.34
N LEU A 589 12.00 3.00 52.42
CA LEU A 589 12.72 1.74 52.70
C LEU A 589 13.35 1.20 51.43
#